data_AF-A0A939XJ07-F1
#
_entry.id   AF-A0A939XJ07-F1
#
_cell.length_a   1.000
_cell.length_b   1.000
_cell.length_c   1.000
_cell.angle_alpha   90.00
_cell.angle_beta   90.00
_cell.angle_gamma   90.00
#
_symmetry.space_group_name_H-M   'P 1'
#
loop_
_entity.id
_entity.type
_entity.pdbx_description
1 polymer ?
#
loop_
_entity_poly.entity_id
_entity_poly.type
_entity_poly.pdbx_seq_one_letter_code
_entity_poly.pdbx_strand_id
1 'polypeptide(L)'
;MKQIITVVLIMIAATLTAKADIIDSLATYNDTTENRVVPAYVNTICPDVPLRMWKHVCVTGKGAEIRAFSPWKGPATSVIEYAQVANLYKETFGDKVQVWLMPIPTAAAFYSPLHNANTTEEYSAINAIFKHTSPNVHCVDVHTILALHADEYIYLRTDHHWAPLGAYYAAKRFAALAKVPFRDINDS
;
A
#
# COMPACT_ATOMS: atom_id res chain seq x y z
N MET A 1 -4.31 -25.88 -13.79
CA MET A 1 -5.25 -25.16 -12.90
C MET A 1 -4.59 -25.00 -11.54
N LYS A 2 -4.03 -23.83 -11.23
CA LYS A 2 -3.50 -23.50 -9.91
C LYS A 2 -3.95 -22.07 -9.61
N GLN A 3 -4.92 -21.96 -8.71
CA GLN A 3 -5.35 -20.69 -8.12
C GLN A 3 -4.18 -20.17 -7.28
N ILE A 4 -3.72 -18.96 -7.59
CA ILE A 4 -2.85 -18.20 -6.70
C ILE A 4 -3.77 -17.56 -5.67
N ILE A 5 -3.60 -17.96 -4.41
CA ILE A 5 -4.26 -17.37 -3.27
C ILE A 5 -3.75 -15.95 -3.13
N THR A 6 -4.58 -14.96 -3.47
CA THR A 6 -4.36 -13.58 -3.06
C THR A 6 -4.56 -13.52 -1.55
N VAL A 7 -3.49 -13.31 -0.80
CA VAL A 7 -3.57 -12.96 0.62
C VAL A 7 -4.15 -11.56 0.69
N VAL A 8 -5.47 -11.47 0.82
CA VAL A 8 -6.18 -10.24 1.11
C VAL A 8 -6.09 -10.04 2.64
N LEU A 9 -5.06 -9.34 3.08
CA LEU A 9 -4.95 -8.90 4.47
C LEU A 9 -5.91 -7.71 4.69
N ILE A 10 -7.21 -7.98 4.85
CA ILE A 10 -8.16 -6.99 5.37
C ILE A 10 -7.96 -6.95 6.89
N MET A 11 -7.17 -5.99 7.37
CA MET A 11 -7.11 -5.67 8.79
C MET A 11 -8.40 -4.95 9.18
N ILE A 12 -9.39 -5.69 9.71
CA ILE A 12 -10.55 -5.11 10.39
C ILE A 12 -10.10 -4.74 11.80
N ALA A 13 -9.64 -3.51 11.99
CA ALA A 13 -9.39 -2.97 13.33
C ALA A 13 -10.64 -2.22 13.83
N ALA A 14 -11.26 -2.75 14.88
CA ALA A 14 -12.25 -2.03 15.68
C ALA A 14 -11.51 -1.23 16.76
N THR A 15 -11.60 0.10 16.74
CA THR A 15 -10.85 0.97 17.67
C THR A 15 -11.78 1.72 18.63
N LEU A 16 -11.51 1.58 19.93
CA LEU A 16 -12.02 2.41 21.03
C LEU A 16 -11.08 3.62 21.25
N THR A 17 -11.66 4.78 21.55
CA THR A 17 -10.97 6.09 21.57
C THR A 17 -10.06 6.27 22.78
N ALA A 18 -8.79 6.67 22.58
CA ALA A 18 -7.93 7.24 23.62
C ALA A 18 -6.95 8.27 23.04
N LYS A 19 -6.61 9.28 23.87
CA LYS A 19 -6.06 10.61 23.54
C LYS A 19 -4.72 10.64 22.79
N ALA A 20 -4.62 11.69 21.97
CA ALA A 20 -3.54 12.09 21.09
C ALA A 20 -2.38 12.77 21.83
N ASP A 21 -1.16 12.51 21.37
CA ASP A 21 -0.04 13.43 21.12
C ASP A 21 1.02 12.60 20.32
N ILE A 22 1.72 13.17 19.32
CA ILE A 22 2.56 12.55 18.24
C ILE A 22 1.90 12.48 16.83
N ILE A 23 0.72 13.08 16.63
CA ILE A 23 -0.03 12.95 15.36
C ILE A 23 0.43 13.94 14.25
N ASP A 24 1.14 15.02 14.57
CA ASP A 24 1.09 16.23 13.71
C ASP A 24 1.95 16.21 12.42
N SER A 25 3.08 15.50 12.35
CA SER A 25 3.96 15.57 11.15
C SER A 25 3.64 14.56 10.05
N LEU A 26 2.92 13.48 10.36
CA LEU A 26 2.40 12.51 9.38
C LEU A 26 0.91 12.76 9.04
N ALA A 27 0.23 13.63 9.80
CA ALA A 27 -1.15 14.04 9.57
C ALA A 27 -1.30 15.17 8.53
N THR A 28 -0.22 15.83 8.13
CA THR A 28 -0.27 16.96 7.17
C THR A 28 -0.45 16.53 5.71
N TYR A 29 -0.46 15.22 5.41
CA TYR A 29 -1.05 14.73 4.17
C TYR A 29 -2.57 14.64 4.35
N ASN A 30 -3.25 15.72 3.92
CA ASN A 30 -4.70 15.94 3.95
C ASN A 30 -5.46 14.88 3.16
N ASP A 31 -5.70 13.73 3.79
CA ASP A 31 -6.62 12.70 3.30
C ASP A 31 -7.99 12.95 3.95
N THR A 32 -8.61 14.08 3.60
CA THR A 32 -10.05 14.24 3.77
C THR A 32 -10.73 13.31 2.77
N THR A 33 -11.97 12.91 3.04
CA THR A 33 -12.80 12.14 2.09
C THR A 33 -12.90 12.78 0.69
N GLU A 34 -12.55 14.06 0.57
CA GLU A 34 -12.60 14.86 -0.65
C GLU A 34 -11.30 14.82 -1.48
N ASN A 35 -10.16 14.36 -0.94
CA ASN A 35 -8.86 14.45 -1.63
C ASN A 35 -8.05 13.14 -1.63
N ARG A 36 -8.70 12.03 -1.98
CA ARG A 36 -8.09 10.69 -2.06
C ARG A 36 -7.24 10.49 -3.33
N VAL A 37 -6.18 11.27 -3.50
CA VAL A 37 -5.33 11.20 -4.70
C VAL A 37 -3.89 10.88 -4.32
N VAL A 38 -3.52 9.62 -4.49
CA VAL A 38 -2.15 9.14 -4.41
C VAL A 38 -1.32 9.77 -5.54
N PRO A 39 -0.25 10.52 -5.22
CA PRO A 39 0.64 11.10 -6.22
C PRO A 39 1.40 10.01 -6.99
N ALA A 40 1.85 10.37 -8.19
CA ALA A 40 2.78 9.54 -8.93
C ALA A 40 4.10 9.40 -8.14
N TYR A 41 4.66 8.21 -8.13
CA TYR A 41 6.00 7.95 -7.60
C TYR A 41 6.97 7.76 -8.77
N VAL A 42 8.17 8.32 -8.64
CA VAL A 42 9.26 8.12 -9.61
C VAL A 42 10.36 7.36 -8.90
N ASN A 43 10.69 6.16 -9.41
CA ASN A 43 11.75 5.34 -8.84
C ASN A 43 13.12 6.00 -9.07
N THR A 44 13.70 6.55 -8.01
CA THR A 44 15.06 7.10 -7.99
C THR A 44 16.10 6.12 -7.45
N ILE A 45 15.68 4.98 -6.90
CA ILE A 45 16.54 3.99 -6.24
C ILE A 45 17.23 3.08 -7.25
N CYS A 46 16.49 2.62 -8.25
CA CYS A 46 17.01 1.71 -9.27
C CYS A 46 16.40 1.98 -10.67
N PRO A 47 16.52 3.20 -11.21
CA PRO A 47 15.85 3.60 -12.44
C PRO A 47 16.29 2.78 -13.66
N ASP A 48 17.60 2.46 -13.77
CA ASP A 48 18.24 1.94 -14.99
C ASP A 48 19.00 0.62 -14.78
N VAL A 49 18.53 -0.22 -13.85
CA VAL A 49 19.14 -1.54 -13.62
C VAL A 49 18.55 -2.59 -14.58
N PRO A 50 19.38 -3.54 -15.08
CA PRO A 50 18.87 -4.62 -15.93
C PRO A 50 17.76 -5.41 -15.25
N LEU A 51 16.70 -5.71 -15.99
CA LEU A 51 15.59 -6.53 -15.55
C LEU A 51 15.47 -7.75 -16.46
N ARG A 52 15.29 -8.93 -15.84
CA ARG A 52 14.96 -10.16 -16.55
C ARG A 52 13.68 -10.75 -15.99
N MET A 53 12.88 -11.36 -16.85
CA MET A 53 11.75 -12.17 -16.42
C MET A 53 12.21 -13.60 -16.21
N TRP A 54 11.87 -14.18 -15.05
CA TRP A 54 11.95 -15.61 -14.81
C TRP A 54 10.56 -16.13 -14.48
N LYS A 55 9.94 -16.82 -15.44
CA LYS A 55 8.51 -17.16 -15.41
C LYS A 55 7.66 -15.90 -15.21
N HIS A 56 7.02 -15.74 -14.06
CA HIS A 56 6.14 -14.62 -13.73
C HIS A 56 6.78 -13.61 -12.77
N VAL A 57 8.10 -13.71 -12.52
CA VAL A 57 8.81 -12.87 -11.55
C VAL A 57 9.82 -11.98 -12.29
N CYS A 58 9.78 -10.67 -12.00
CA CYS A 58 10.82 -9.73 -12.40
C CYS A 58 12.03 -9.92 -11.48
N VAL A 59 13.22 -10.11 -12.05
CA VAL A 59 14.49 -10.16 -11.31
C VAL A 59 15.38 -9.04 -11.78
N THR A 60 15.88 -8.23 -10.86
CA THR A 60 16.72 -7.07 -11.15
C THR A 60 17.85 -6.90 -10.12
N GLY A 61 18.79 -5.99 -10.38
CA GLY A 61 19.96 -5.76 -9.52
C GLY A 61 21.12 -6.72 -9.77
N LYS A 62 22.17 -6.59 -8.95
CA LYS A 62 23.40 -7.40 -9.00
C LYS A 62 23.93 -7.67 -7.59
N GLY A 63 24.55 -8.84 -7.38
CA GLY A 63 25.16 -9.20 -6.10
C GLY A 63 24.17 -9.18 -4.93
N ALA A 64 24.52 -8.49 -3.85
CA ALA A 64 23.68 -8.35 -2.65
C ALA A 64 22.39 -7.54 -2.89
N GLU A 65 22.32 -6.77 -3.99
CA GLU A 65 21.16 -5.93 -4.33
C GLU A 65 20.19 -6.59 -5.30
N ILE A 66 20.31 -7.90 -5.51
CA ILE A 66 19.33 -8.64 -6.33
C ILE A 66 17.95 -8.56 -5.66
N ARG A 67 16.94 -8.18 -6.44
CA ARG A 67 15.53 -8.19 -6.06
C ARG A 67 14.72 -9.06 -7.02
N ALA A 68 13.72 -9.73 -6.48
CA ALA A 68 12.75 -10.53 -7.19
C ALA A 68 11.34 -10.15 -6.72
N PHE A 69 10.50 -9.68 -7.64
CA PHE A 69 9.14 -9.25 -7.33
C PHE A 69 8.18 -9.62 -8.47
N SER A 70 6.92 -9.79 -8.13
CA SER A 70 5.87 -9.98 -9.12
C SER A 70 5.54 -8.64 -9.78
N PRO A 71 5.49 -8.56 -11.12
CA PRO A 71 4.96 -7.36 -11.75
C PRO A 71 3.46 -7.20 -11.45
N TRP A 72 3.00 -5.95 -11.41
CA TRP A 72 1.58 -5.62 -11.32
C TRP A 72 0.97 -5.46 -12.71
N LYS A 73 -0.12 -6.20 -12.98
CA LYS A 73 -0.94 -6.09 -14.20
C LYS A 73 -2.44 -6.26 -13.91
N GLY A 74 -2.89 -5.81 -12.73
CA GLY A 74 -4.28 -6.00 -12.31
C GLY A 74 -5.26 -5.31 -13.29
N PRO A 75 -6.31 -6.00 -13.76
CA PRO A 75 -7.29 -5.38 -14.63
C PRO A 75 -8.15 -4.37 -13.87
N ALA A 76 -8.60 -3.31 -14.56
CA ALA A 76 -9.44 -2.27 -13.97
C ALA A 76 -10.74 -2.80 -13.33
N THR A 77 -11.28 -3.91 -13.85
CA THR A 77 -12.47 -4.56 -13.28
C THR A 77 -12.23 -5.04 -11.84
N SER A 78 -11.13 -5.75 -11.59
CA SER A 78 -10.80 -6.25 -10.24
C SER A 78 -10.53 -5.12 -9.24
N VAL A 79 -9.99 -4.00 -9.70
CA VAL A 79 -9.78 -2.78 -8.90
C VAL A 79 -11.12 -2.18 -8.45
N ILE A 80 -12.11 -2.11 -9.34
CA ILE A 80 -13.44 -1.59 -9.03
C ILE A 80 -14.20 -2.55 -8.12
N GLU A 81 -14.16 -3.85 -8.39
CA GLU A 81 -14.77 -4.89 -7.54
C GLU A 81 -14.23 -4.84 -6.11
N TYR A 82 -12.93 -4.61 -5.95
CA TYR A 82 -12.31 -4.46 -4.63
C TYR A 82 -12.90 -3.27 -3.83
N ALA A 83 -13.11 -2.12 -4.48
CA ALA A 83 -13.77 -0.97 -3.86
C ALA A 83 -15.25 -1.27 -3.52
N GLN A 84 -15.95 -1.99 -4.40
CA GLN A 84 -17.35 -2.36 -4.19
C GLN A 84 -17.52 -3.28 -2.98
N VAL A 85 -16.58 -4.19 -2.73
CA VAL A 85 -16.59 -5.03 -1.53
C VAL A 85 -16.48 -4.18 -0.25
N ALA A 86 -15.61 -3.17 -0.23
CA ALA A 86 -15.49 -2.25 0.91
C ALA A 86 -16.79 -1.45 1.13
N ASN A 87 -17.44 -1.01 0.05
CA ASN A 87 -18.73 -0.32 0.12
C ASN A 87 -19.82 -1.23 0.69
N LEU A 88 -19.88 -2.48 0.24
CA LEU A 88 -20.82 -3.47 0.74
C LEU A 88 -20.63 -3.71 2.24
N TYR A 89 -19.38 -3.79 2.73
CA TYR A 89 -19.13 -3.89 4.16
C TYR A 89 -19.63 -2.66 4.91
N LYS A 90 -19.41 -1.45 4.38
CA LYS A 90 -19.90 -0.23 5.04
C LYS A 90 -21.43 -0.16 5.09
N GLU A 91 -22.10 -0.57 4.02
CA GLU A 91 -23.56 -0.68 3.97
C GLU A 91 -24.07 -1.74 4.97
N THR A 92 -23.41 -2.89 5.05
CA THR A 92 -23.81 -4.01 5.90
C THR A 92 -23.69 -3.68 7.39
N PHE A 93 -22.58 -3.03 7.80
CA PHE A 93 -22.33 -2.74 9.21
C PHE A 93 -22.91 -1.39 9.68
N GLY A 94 -23.29 -0.52 8.74
CA GLY A 94 -23.85 0.80 9.04
C GLY A 94 -22.88 1.70 9.80
N ASP A 95 -23.42 2.64 10.58
CA ASP A 95 -22.62 3.71 11.20
C ASP A 95 -21.90 3.30 12.49
N LYS A 96 -22.25 2.15 13.06
CA LYS A 96 -21.63 1.63 14.30
C LYS A 96 -20.22 1.08 14.07
N VAL A 97 -19.85 0.80 12.82
CA VAL A 97 -18.54 0.25 12.46
C VAL A 97 -17.87 1.16 11.45
N GLN A 98 -16.61 1.50 11.74
CA GLN A 98 -15.74 2.13 10.77
C GLN A 98 -15.15 1.06 9.86
N VAL A 99 -15.27 1.27 8.55
CA VAL A 99 -14.65 0.40 7.55
C VAL A 99 -13.45 1.13 6.99
N TRP A 100 -12.30 0.46 7.03
CA TRP A 100 -11.03 0.99 6.55
C TRP A 100 -10.56 0.18 5.34
N LEU A 101 -10.07 0.88 4.32
CA LEU A 101 -9.54 0.30 3.09
C LEU A 101 -8.10 0.76 2.89
N MET A 102 -7.16 -0.17 2.96
CA MET A 102 -5.73 0.08 2.86
C MET A 102 -5.14 -0.79 1.74
N PRO A 103 -5.22 -0.36 0.47
CA PRO A 103 -4.55 -1.06 -0.63
C PRO A 103 -3.03 -1.01 -0.40
N ILE A 104 -2.41 -2.18 -0.27
CA ILE A 104 -0.97 -2.30 -0.04
C ILE A 104 -0.29 -2.44 -1.41
N PRO A 105 0.63 -1.53 -1.79
CA PRO A 105 1.37 -1.68 -3.03
C PRO A 105 2.33 -2.88 -2.96
N THR A 106 2.71 -3.42 -4.10
CA THR A 106 3.75 -4.44 -4.18
C THR A 106 5.13 -3.81 -4.23
N ALA A 107 6.18 -4.62 -4.07
CA ALA A 107 7.56 -4.19 -4.29
C ALA A 107 7.81 -3.63 -5.70
N ALA A 108 7.00 -4.00 -6.70
CA ALA A 108 7.12 -3.48 -8.06
C ALA A 108 6.83 -1.98 -8.14
N ALA A 109 5.96 -1.44 -7.27
CA ALA A 109 5.65 -0.01 -7.21
C ALA A 109 6.89 0.86 -6.92
N PHE A 110 7.85 0.33 -6.14
CA PHE A 110 9.01 1.10 -5.69
C PHE A 110 10.32 0.72 -6.36
N TYR A 111 10.47 -0.56 -6.71
CA TYR A 111 11.75 -1.14 -7.16
C TYR A 111 11.75 -1.62 -8.62
N SER A 112 10.68 -1.37 -9.36
CA SER A 112 10.67 -1.63 -10.80
C SER A 112 11.47 -0.55 -11.55
N PRO A 113 12.41 -0.92 -12.44
CA PRO A 113 13.10 0.03 -13.31
C PRO A 113 12.12 0.80 -14.21
N LEU A 114 12.49 2.03 -14.61
CA LEU A 114 11.60 2.98 -15.30
C LEU A 114 11.04 2.45 -16.64
N HIS A 115 11.75 1.55 -17.30
CA HIS A 115 11.37 1.01 -18.61
C HIS A 115 10.85 -0.44 -18.55
N ASN A 116 10.21 -0.83 -17.45
CA ASN A 116 9.67 -2.18 -17.30
C ASN A 116 8.26 -2.33 -17.93
N ALA A 117 8.21 -2.73 -19.20
CA ALA A 117 6.96 -3.04 -19.90
C ALA A 117 6.14 -4.21 -19.30
N ASN A 118 6.67 -4.90 -18.28
CA ASN A 118 5.97 -5.98 -17.60
C ASN A 118 5.12 -5.50 -16.42
N THR A 119 5.18 -4.26 -15.99
CA THR A 119 4.37 -3.77 -14.87
C THR A 119 3.62 -2.50 -15.24
N THR A 120 2.52 -2.23 -14.56
CA THR A 120 1.80 -0.95 -14.64
C THR A 120 1.93 -0.18 -13.33
N GLU A 121 1.69 1.11 -13.39
CA GLU A 121 1.77 2.01 -12.24
C GLU A 121 0.69 1.72 -11.20
N GLU A 122 1.08 1.24 -10.03
CA GLU A 122 0.15 0.83 -8.96
C GLU A 122 -0.60 2.02 -8.34
N TYR A 123 0.02 3.20 -8.25
CA TYR A 123 -0.66 4.40 -7.72
C TYR A 123 -1.93 4.74 -8.51
N SER A 124 -1.94 4.47 -9.82
CA SER A 124 -3.12 4.69 -10.68
C SER A 124 -4.27 3.73 -10.34
N ALA A 125 -3.94 2.48 -10.01
CA ALA A 125 -4.92 1.49 -9.56
C ALA A 125 -5.46 1.87 -8.17
N ILE A 126 -4.60 2.31 -7.25
CA ILE A 126 -5.01 2.77 -5.93
C ILE A 126 -5.95 3.98 -6.03
N ASN A 127 -5.63 4.96 -6.90
CA ASN A 127 -6.53 6.08 -7.19
C ASN A 127 -7.88 5.63 -7.75
N ALA A 128 -7.89 4.62 -8.61
CA ALA A 128 -9.14 4.04 -9.11
C ALA A 128 -9.94 3.33 -8.01
N ILE A 129 -9.30 2.62 -7.08
CA ILE A 129 -9.95 2.05 -5.89
C ILE A 129 -10.60 3.18 -5.08
N PHE A 130 -9.82 4.20 -4.72
CA PHE A 130 -10.29 5.30 -3.87
C PHE A 130 -11.43 6.10 -4.49
N LYS A 131 -11.39 6.30 -5.81
CA LYS A 131 -12.46 6.97 -6.57
C LYS A 131 -13.79 6.21 -6.52
N HIS A 132 -13.76 4.87 -6.54
CA HIS A 132 -14.97 4.04 -6.50
C HIS A 132 -15.38 3.63 -5.07
N THR A 133 -14.58 4.00 -4.08
CA THR A 133 -14.88 3.74 -2.67
C THR A 133 -15.82 4.82 -2.14
N SER A 134 -16.84 4.41 -1.38
CA SER A 134 -17.82 5.29 -0.75
C SER A 134 -17.13 6.35 0.13
N PRO A 135 -17.64 7.59 0.21
CA PRO A 135 -17.14 8.59 1.15
C PRO A 135 -17.16 8.10 2.62
N ASN A 136 -18.04 7.14 2.94
CA ASN A 136 -18.21 6.60 4.28
C ASN A 136 -17.24 5.46 4.65
N VAL A 137 -16.36 5.07 3.73
CA VAL A 137 -15.24 4.16 3.98
C VAL A 137 -13.96 5.00 4.13
N HIS A 138 -13.16 4.72 5.14
CA HIS A 138 -11.89 5.40 5.36
C HIS A 138 -10.80 4.78 4.49
N CYS A 139 -10.32 5.51 3.49
CA CYS A 139 -9.18 5.10 2.70
C CYS A 139 -7.87 5.41 3.43
N VAL A 140 -6.86 4.56 3.25
CA VAL A 140 -5.53 4.74 3.85
C VAL A 140 -4.50 4.70 2.73
N ASP A 141 -3.96 5.86 2.39
CA ASP A 141 -2.78 5.94 1.52
C ASP A 141 -1.52 5.50 2.27
N VAL A 142 -1.11 4.25 2.02
CA VAL A 142 0.21 3.73 2.43
C VAL A 142 1.23 3.77 1.30
N HIS A 143 0.82 4.01 0.06
CA HIS A 143 1.74 4.08 -1.07
C HIS A 143 2.68 5.28 -0.94
N THR A 144 2.13 6.47 -0.67
CA THR A 144 2.94 7.68 -0.46
C THR A 144 3.88 7.53 0.73
N ILE A 145 3.41 6.91 1.81
CA ILE A 145 4.22 6.69 3.01
C ILE A 145 5.39 5.75 2.70
N LEU A 146 5.14 4.62 2.03
CA LEU A 146 6.20 3.69 1.65
C LEU A 146 7.15 4.28 0.61
N ALA A 147 6.67 5.14 -0.30
CA ALA A 147 7.50 5.86 -1.26
C ALA A 147 8.54 6.76 -0.58
N LEU A 148 8.17 7.43 0.52
CA LEU A 148 9.09 8.28 1.29
C LEU A 148 10.23 7.50 1.96
N HIS A 149 10.04 6.19 2.15
CA HIS A 149 10.99 5.27 2.80
C HIS A 149 11.50 4.20 1.82
N ALA A 150 11.40 4.43 0.51
CA ALA A 150 11.75 3.43 -0.50
C ALA A 150 13.26 3.10 -0.53
N ASP A 151 14.10 4.02 -0.06
CA ASP A 151 15.54 3.85 0.14
C ASP A 151 15.90 2.98 1.36
N GLU A 152 14.94 2.69 2.23
CA GLU A 152 15.09 1.79 3.36
C GLU A 152 14.75 0.33 3.01
N TYR A 153 15.07 -0.61 3.92
CA TYR A 153 14.74 -2.03 3.77
C TYR A 153 13.26 -2.29 4.12
N ILE A 154 12.33 -1.74 3.32
CA ILE A 154 10.88 -1.84 3.55
C ILE A 154 10.21 -3.02 2.84
N TYR A 155 10.87 -3.65 1.87
CA TYR A 155 10.45 -4.94 1.27
C TYR A 155 11.57 -5.96 1.28
N LEU A 156 11.19 -7.22 1.46
CA LEU A 156 12.10 -8.35 1.30
C LEU A 156 12.57 -8.44 -0.15
N ARG A 157 13.81 -8.90 -0.36
CA ARG A 157 14.42 -8.95 -1.69
C ARG A 157 13.90 -10.09 -2.56
N THR A 158 13.47 -11.19 -1.97
CA THR A 158 13.09 -12.43 -2.69
C THR A 158 11.73 -12.98 -2.28
N ASP A 159 10.98 -12.19 -1.54
CA ASP A 159 9.64 -12.52 -1.08
C ASP A 159 8.71 -11.35 -1.42
N HIS A 160 7.42 -11.64 -1.62
CA HIS A 160 6.45 -10.64 -2.04
C HIS A 160 5.98 -9.73 -0.91
N HIS A 161 6.21 -10.11 0.34
CA HIS A 161 5.84 -9.32 1.49
C HIS A 161 6.81 -8.16 1.74
N TRP A 162 6.29 -7.12 2.38
CA TRP A 162 7.10 -6.11 3.04
C TRP A 162 8.06 -6.73 4.08
N ALA A 163 9.15 -6.02 4.35
CA ALA A 163 9.93 -6.26 5.55
C ALA A 163 9.17 -5.69 6.77
N PRO A 164 9.52 -6.09 8.02
CA PRO A 164 8.86 -5.56 9.22
C PRO A 164 8.84 -4.03 9.29
N LEU A 165 9.86 -3.36 8.76
CA LEU A 165 9.94 -1.90 8.71
C LEU A 165 8.90 -1.27 7.79
N GLY A 166 8.64 -1.85 6.62
CA GLY A 166 7.55 -1.40 5.74
C GLY A 166 6.19 -1.58 6.39
N ALA A 167 5.98 -2.72 7.08
CA ALA A 167 4.77 -2.97 7.85
C ALA A 167 4.58 -1.95 8.99
N TYR A 168 5.66 -1.57 9.67
CA TYR A 168 5.65 -0.54 10.70
C TYR A 168 5.17 0.80 10.15
N TYR A 169 5.70 1.28 9.02
CA TYR A 169 5.29 2.56 8.44
C TYR A 169 3.82 2.57 8.01
N ALA A 170 3.34 1.49 7.40
CA ALA A 170 1.93 1.35 7.05
C ALA A 170 1.02 1.31 8.28
N ALA A 171 1.39 0.55 9.30
CA ALA A 171 0.64 0.48 10.56
C ALA A 171 0.62 1.83 11.30
N LYS A 172 1.75 2.55 11.32
CA LYS A 172 1.86 3.90 11.88
C LYS A 172 0.92 4.88 11.17
N ARG A 173 0.86 4.82 9.83
CA ARG A 173 -0.06 5.64 9.03
C ARG A 173 -1.52 5.33 9.35
N PHE A 174 -1.88 4.05 9.37
CA PHE A 174 -3.23 3.63 9.75
C PHE A 174 -3.60 4.13 11.15
N ALA A 175 -2.73 3.91 12.15
CA ALA A 175 -2.98 4.30 13.52
C ALA A 175 -3.13 5.82 13.69
N ALA A 176 -2.33 6.61 12.96
CA ALA A 176 -2.44 8.07 12.94
C ALA A 176 -3.82 8.53 12.41
N LEU A 177 -4.29 7.95 11.30
CA LEU A 177 -5.61 8.26 10.74
C LEU A 177 -6.75 7.80 11.66
N ALA A 178 -6.61 6.61 12.26
CA ALA A 178 -7.56 6.05 13.22
C ALA A 178 -7.51 6.76 14.59
N LYS A 179 -6.55 7.67 14.79
CA LYS A 179 -6.31 8.42 16.03
C LYS A 179 -6.16 7.50 17.25
N VAL A 180 -5.38 6.43 17.08
CA VAL A 180 -5.03 5.52 18.16
C VAL A 180 -3.54 5.58 18.49
N PRO A 181 -3.15 5.41 19.76
CA PRO A 181 -1.75 5.39 20.15
C PRO A 181 -0.98 4.32 19.37
N PHE A 182 0.21 4.69 18.91
CA PHE A 182 1.13 3.80 18.22
C PHE A 182 2.54 4.08 18.71
N ARG A 183 3.24 3.05 19.17
CA ARG A 183 4.57 3.18 19.77
C ARG A 183 5.60 3.53 18.69
N ASP A 184 6.53 4.43 19.00
CA ASP A 184 7.64 4.67 18.08
C ASP A 184 8.61 3.47 18.09
N ILE A 185 9.24 3.20 16.95
CA ILE A 185 10.18 2.08 16.83
C ILE A 185 11.40 2.27 17.74
N ASN A 186 11.70 3.51 18.13
CA ASN A 186 12.84 3.85 18.97
C ASN A 186 12.53 3.88 20.47
N ASP A 187 11.27 3.70 20.88
CA ASP A 187 10.86 3.79 22.29
C ASP A 187 11.22 2.53 23.10
N SER A 188 12.37 1.87 22.87
CA SER A 188 12.74 0.60 23.51
C SER A 188 13.04 0.69 25.01
#